data_AF-A0AAN4YRJ0-F1
#
_entry.id   AF-A0AAN4YRJ0-F1
#
_cell.length_a   1.000
_cell.length_b   1.000
_cell.length_c   1.000
_cell.angle_alpha   90.00
_cell.angle_beta   90.00
_cell.angle_gamma   90.00
#
_symmetry.space_group_name_H-M   'P 1'
#
loop_
_entity.id
_entity.type
_entity.pdbx_description
1 polymer ?
#
loop_
_entity_poly.entity_id
_entity_poly.type
_entity_poly.pdbx_seq_one_letter_code
_entity_poly.pdbx_strand_id
1 'polypeptide(L)'
;METTSAGSPVESNPTPSTAPTSFSERSVQVAMGEIGFLSRNAMAEPRDETRGFPQELAMGNMVRAALVISGEDPSQSRDLCNHRRTFVTMMGPATGITKEFATPYVNRFLDHVGVMFLHIDRRKLQGEFDSYFDAHRGQPSHTKAPNPDTAFLEFRVYMAVAIGMLLTPEPGSELLATGLHAAATERLTIIIEQVNCVKTLHCLWSLALYSMLSSLGGSTWHLVGLAMKKCISFRLHREPYPDSDTSQEELNSRRSIFWALYVLDRWVD
;
A
#
# COMPACT_ATOMS: atom_id res chain seq x y z
N MET A 1 -89.32 -38.73 37.33
CA MET A 1 -88.63 -39.11 36.08
C MET A 1 -87.17 -38.74 36.24
N GLU A 2 -86.31 -39.75 36.26
CA GLU A 2 -84.85 -39.69 36.08
C GLU A 2 -84.53 -38.88 34.79
N THR A 3 -83.38 -38.20 34.62
CA THR A 3 -82.03 -38.78 34.49
C THR A 3 -80.89 -37.77 34.71
N THR A 4 -79.77 -38.34 35.13
CA THR A 4 -78.39 -37.89 35.42
C THR A 4 -77.56 -37.45 34.20
N SER A 5 -76.50 -36.64 34.40
CA SER A 5 -75.09 -36.76 33.88
C SER A 5 -74.40 -35.38 33.86
N ALA A 6 -73.49 -35.01 34.78
CA ALA A 6 -72.06 -35.34 34.95
C ALA A 6 -71.06 -34.58 34.03
N GLY A 7 -70.05 -33.92 34.64
CA GLY A 7 -68.73 -33.63 34.02
C GLY A 7 -68.22 -32.17 34.06
N SER A 8 -67.27 -31.86 34.96
CA SER A 8 -66.38 -30.66 34.97
C SER A 8 -65.18 -30.84 34.00
N PRO A 9 -64.11 -29.99 33.95
CA PRO A 9 -63.88 -28.55 34.26
C PRO A 9 -63.04 -27.76 33.21
N VAL A 10 -62.89 -26.43 33.40
CA VAL A 10 -61.76 -25.51 33.04
C VAL A 10 -61.29 -25.41 31.57
N GLU A 11 -61.37 -24.21 30.98
CA GLU A 11 -60.39 -23.75 29.98
C GLU A 11 -60.15 -22.24 30.08
N SER A 12 -58.95 -21.89 30.52
CA SER A 12 -58.37 -20.55 30.55
C SER A 12 -57.81 -20.20 29.17
N ASN A 13 -58.29 -19.12 28.55
CA ASN A 13 -57.73 -18.62 27.29
C ASN A 13 -56.39 -17.88 27.49
N PRO A 14 -55.37 -18.11 26.65
CA PRO A 14 -54.03 -17.57 26.84
C PRO A 14 -53.80 -16.19 26.19
N THR A 15 -52.86 -15.46 26.78
CA THR A 15 -52.21 -14.23 26.31
C THR A 15 -51.47 -14.44 24.96
N PRO A 16 -51.21 -13.38 24.17
CA PRO A 16 -50.57 -13.52 22.86
C PRO A 16 -49.11 -13.95 22.99
N SER A 17 -48.72 -14.89 22.13
CA SER A 17 -47.39 -15.49 22.04
C SER A 17 -46.33 -14.48 21.56
N THR A 18 -45.36 -14.17 22.42
CA THR A 18 -44.12 -13.49 22.04
C THR A 18 -43.22 -14.47 21.28
N ALA A 19 -42.89 -14.16 20.04
CA ALA A 19 -41.96 -14.95 19.22
C ALA A 19 -40.57 -15.05 19.90
N PRO A 20 -39.94 -16.23 20.00
CA PRO A 20 -38.63 -16.39 20.60
C PRO A 20 -37.53 -16.24 19.53
N THR A 21 -37.18 -15.00 19.19
CA THR A 21 -35.98 -14.68 18.41
C THR A 21 -35.21 -13.60 19.15
N SER A 22 -34.12 -13.94 19.84
CA SER A 22 -33.09 -12.95 20.25
C SER A 22 -31.94 -13.47 21.12
N PHE A 23 -32.07 -14.59 21.82
CA PHE A 23 -31.00 -15.00 22.76
C PHE A 23 -29.85 -15.77 22.11
N SER A 24 -30.14 -16.66 21.16
CA SER A 24 -29.11 -17.48 20.51
C SER A 24 -28.23 -16.68 19.55
N GLU A 25 -28.83 -15.85 18.68
CA GLU A 25 -28.07 -15.03 17.72
C GLU A 25 -27.15 -14.02 18.42
N ARG A 26 -27.64 -13.37 19.49
CA ARG A 26 -26.85 -12.43 20.28
C ARG A 26 -25.71 -13.12 21.03
N SER A 27 -25.93 -14.35 21.51
CA SER A 27 -24.88 -15.17 22.12
C SER A 27 -23.84 -15.64 21.11
N VAL A 28 -24.25 -15.99 19.89
CA VAL A 28 -23.34 -16.35 18.80
C VAL A 28 -22.50 -15.13 18.39
N GLN A 29 -23.11 -13.95 18.27
CA GLN A 29 -22.41 -12.72 17.89
C GLN A 29 -21.42 -12.26 18.97
N VAL A 30 -21.77 -12.42 20.26
CA VAL A 30 -20.88 -12.20 21.40
C VAL A 30 -19.72 -13.19 21.39
N ALA A 31 -19.99 -14.48 21.20
CA ALA A 31 -18.95 -15.51 21.12
C ALA A 31 -18.01 -15.29 19.92
N MET A 32 -18.53 -14.89 18.76
CA MET A 32 -17.73 -14.51 17.59
C MET A 32 -16.85 -13.28 17.89
N GLY A 33 -17.37 -12.31 18.65
CA GLY A 33 -16.61 -11.16 19.14
C GLY A 33 -15.49 -11.54 20.10
N GLU A 34 -15.75 -12.46 21.04
CA GLU A 34 -14.75 -12.98 21.99
C GLU A 34 -13.67 -13.81 21.30
N ILE A 35 -14.02 -14.67 20.33
CA ILE A 35 -13.05 -15.43 19.54
C ILE A 35 -12.15 -14.47 18.75
N GLY A 36 -12.72 -13.44 18.13
CA GLY A 36 -11.95 -12.39 17.47
C GLY A 36 -11.03 -11.63 18.44
N PHE A 37 -11.47 -11.40 19.68
CA PHE A 37 -10.66 -10.79 20.74
C PHE A 37 -9.49 -11.69 21.19
N LEU A 38 -9.74 -12.97 21.42
CA LEU A 38 -8.72 -13.94 21.83
C LEU A 38 -7.70 -14.19 20.71
N SER A 39 -8.15 -14.33 19.47
CA SER A 39 -7.28 -14.47 18.29
C SER A 39 -6.34 -13.26 18.13
N ARG A 40 -6.85 -12.04 18.34
CA ARG A 40 -6.03 -10.81 18.33
C ARG A 40 -4.98 -10.77 19.42
N ASN A 41 -5.33 -11.22 20.63
CA ASN A 41 -4.38 -11.28 21.74
C ASN A 41 -3.29 -12.34 21.50
N ALA A 42 -3.61 -13.44 20.82
CA ALA A 42 -2.63 -14.47 20.46
C ALA A 42 -1.65 -14.03 19.36
N MET A 43 -2.09 -13.18 18.41
CA MET A 43 -1.30 -12.70 17.27
C MET A 43 -0.36 -11.53 17.60
N ALA A 44 -0.31 -11.06 18.86
CA ALA A 44 0.50 -9.93 19.30
C ALA A 44 0.33 -8.66 18.43
N GLU A 45 -0.89 -8.39 17.96
CA GLU A 45 -1.18 -7.23 17.10
C GLU A 45 -1.09 -5.92 17.92
N PRO A 46 -0.47 -4.85 17.39
CA PRO A 46 -0.42 -3.56 18.07
C PRO A 46 -1.82 -3.00 18.35
N ARG A 47 -2.09 -2.67 19.61
CA ARG A 47 -3.31 -1.97 20.02
C ARG A 47 -3.15 -0.49 19.68
N ASP A 48 -3.99 0.03 18.81
CA ASP A 48 -4.01 1.46 18.52
C ASP A 48 -4.71 2.18 19.68
N GLU A 49 -4.05 3.18 20.27
CA GLU A 49 -4.62 4.52 20.58
C GLU A 49 -3.81 5.40 21.54
N THR A 50 -2.78 4.93 22.26
CA THR A 50 -1.99 5.86 23.09
C THR A 50 -0.49 5.54 23.19
N ARG A 51 0.30 6.43 22.56
CA ARG A 51 1.70 6.79 22.86
C ARG A 51 2.79 5.71 22.68
N GLY A 52 3.62 5.91 21.66
CA GLY A 52 4.98 5.40 21.61
C GLY A 52 5.74 5.87 20.36
N PHE A 53 6.43 7.02 20.45
CA PHE A 53 7.18 7.68 19.35
C PHE A 53 6.33 8.10 18.13
N PRO A 54 6.69 9.15 17.36
CA PRO A 54 6.03 9.39 16.09
C PRO A 54 6.42 8.25 15.13
N GLN A 55 5.60 7.19 15.09
CA GLN A 55 5.74 6.00 14.25
C GLN A 55 5.93 6.38 12.76
N GLU A 56 5.44 7.54 12.36
CA GLU A 56 5.56 8.09 11.01
C GLU A 56 6.95 8.69 10.76
N LEU A 57 7.46 9.50 11.69
CA LEU A 57 8.84 10.00 11.64
C LEU A 57 9.84 8.83 11.73
N ALA A 58 9.51 7.81 12.52
CA ALA A 58 10.25 6.57 12.57
C ALA A 58 10.19 5.81 11.23
N MET A 59 9.05 5.77 10.54
CA MET A 59 8.94 5.12 9.23
C MET A 59 9.81 5.80 8.18
N GLY A 60 9.75 7.13 8.07
CA GLY A 60 10.59 7.85 7.10
C GLY A 60 12.08 7.56 7.30
N ASN A 61 12.53 7.49 8.55
CA ASN A 61 13.90 7.12 8.90
C ASN A 61 14.22 5.65 8.61
N MET A 62 13.30 4.72 8.89
CA MET A 62 13.46 3.30 8.56
C MET A 62 13.55 3.06 7.05
N VAL A 63 12.71 3.73 6.25
CA VAL A 63 12.81 3.63 4.78
C VAL A 63 14.15 4.17 4.30
N ARG A 64 14.57 5.36 4.78
CA ARG A 64 15.88 5.92 4.42
C ARG A 64 17.03 5.00 4.81
N ALA A 65 16.99 4.38 6.00
CA ALA A 65 17.98 3.41 6.41
C ALA A 65 18.01 2.20 5.47
N ALA A 66 16.85 1.65 5.10
CA ALA A 66 16.77 0.53 4.16
C ALA A 66 17.31 0.88 2.75
N LEU A 67 17.13 2.13 2.31
CA LEU A 67 17.65 2.63 1.03
C LEU A 67 19.18 2.84 1.01
N VAL A 68 19.83 2.93 2.18
CA VAL A 68 21.29 3.09 2.30
C VAL A 68 22.02 1.75 2.37
N ILE A 69 21.33 0.65 2.71
CA ILE A 69 21.92 -0.69 2.71
C ILE A 69 22.07 -1.16 1.25
N SER A 70 23.25 -1.64 0.87
CA SER A 70 23.49 -2.14 -0.49
C SER A 70 22.66 -3.39 -0.79
N GLY A 71 22.09 -3.47 -2.00
CA GLY A 71 21.43 -4.69 -2.47
C GLY A 71 22.39 -5.82 -2.83
N GLU A 72 23.67 -5.51 -3.11
CA GLU A 72 24.72 -6.50 -3.43
C GLU A 72 25.20 -7.29 -2.21
N ASP A 73 25.37 -6.61 -1.08
CA ASP A 73 25.86 -7.19 0.17
C ASP A 73 25.18 -6.51 1.36
N PRO A 74 24.20 -7.16 2.01
CA PRO A 74 23.46 -6.58 3.12
C PRO A 74 24.32 -6.41 4.38
N SER A 75 25.51 -7.04 4.44
CA SER A 75 26.46 -6.85 5.55
C SER A 75 27.28 -5.55 5.40
N GLN A 76 27.28 -4.93 4.21
CA GLN A 76 27.97 -3.69 3.93
C GLN A 76 27.01 -2.52 3.74
N SER A 77 27.03 -1.60 4.70
CA SER A 77 26.43 -0.27 4.54
C SER A 77 27.38 0.61 3.72
N ARG A 78 27.33 0.53 2.39
CA ARG A 78 27.98 1.52 1.52
C ARG A 78 27.19 2.82 1.57
N ASP A 79 27.88 3.97 1.48
CA ASP A 79 27.21 5.27 1.39
C ASP A 79 26.61 5.48 -0.02
N LEU A 80 25.53 4.76 -0.29
CA LEU A 80 24.71 4.88 -1.50
C LEU A 80 24.13 6.30 -1.63
N CYS A 81 23.96 7.02 -0.51
CA CYS A 81 23.44 8.38 -0.49
C CYS A 81 24.37 9.36 -1.22
N ASN A 82 25.69 9.25 -1.02
CA ASN A 82 26.66 10.07 -1.75
C ASN A 82 26.70 9.75 -3.25
N HIS A 83 26.66 8.46 -3.62
CA HIS A 83 26.65 8.05 -5.03
C HIS A 83 25.38 8.56 -5.74
N ARG A 84 24.21 8.38 -5.10
CA ARG A 84 22.93 8.89 -5.56
C ARG A 84 22.92 10.41 -5.70
N ARG A 85 23.41 11.15 -4.70
CA ARG A 85 23.48 12.63 -4.73
C ARG A 85 24.40 13.12 -5.85
N THR A 86 25.50 12.41 -6.10
CA THR A 86 26.43 12.71 -7.19
C THR A 86 25.73 12.57 -8.55
N PHE A 87 24.97 11.49 -8.74
CA PHE A 87 24.20 11.30 -9.98
C PHE A 87 23.08 12.31 -10.17
N VAL A 88 22.33 12.66 -9.12
CA VAL A 88 21.32 13.73 -9.18
C VAL A 88 21.98 15.06 -9.58
N THR A 89 23.15 15.37 -9.01
CA THR A 89 23.89 16.59 -9.34
C THR A 89 24.37 16.58 -10.80
N MET A 90 24.79 15.43 -11.32
CA MET A 90 25.28 15.26 -12.68
C MET A 90 24.16 15.28 -13.73
N MET A 91 23.02 14.66 -13.43
CA MET A 91 21.85 14.58 -14.32
C MET A 91 20.98 15.85 -14.29
N GLY A 92 21.20 16.73 -13.31
CA GLY A 92 20.31 17.85 -13.02
C GLY A 92 18.98 17.40 -12.40
N PRO A 93 18.03 18.31 -12.17
CA PRO A 93 16.72 17.92 -11.67
C PRO A 93 16.06 16.96 -12.68
N ALA A 94 15.48 15.85 -12.18
CA ALA A 94 14.77 14.84 -12.97
C ALA A 94 13.62 15.38 -13.84
N THR A 95 13.32 16.67 -13.72
CA THR A 95 12.42 17.47 -14.55
C THR A 95 12.84 17.57 -16.03
N GLY A 96 14.03 17.10 -16.41
CA GLY A 96 14.52 17.13 -17.79
C GLY A 96 13.95 16.06 -18.73
N ILE A 97 13.18 15.10 -18.23
CA ILE A 97 12.64 14.01 -19.05
C ILE A 97 11.44 14.49 -19.87
N THR A 98 11.41 14.17 -21.16
CA THR A 98 10.26 14.45 -22.03
C THR A 98 9.29 13.28 -22.06
N LYS A 99 8.02 13.56 -22.39
CA LYS A 99 6.98 12.54 -22.51
C LYS A 99 7.38 11.47 -23.54
N GLU A 100 7.91 11.92 -24.67
CA GLU A 100 8.32 11.08 -25.79
C GLU A 100 9.44 10.12 -25.38
N PHE A 101 10.39 10.60 -24.58
CA PHE A 101 11.48 9.78 -24.06
C PHE A 101 11.01 8.77 -23.00
N ALA A 102 10.11 9.17 -22.10
CA ALA A 102 9.63 8.31 -21.02
C ALA A 102 8.62 7.23 -21.46
N THR A 103 7.87 7.50 -22.53
CA THR A 103 6.79 6.63 -23.04
C THR A 103 7.21 5.16 -23.25
N PRO A 104 8.32 4.83 -23.96
CA PRO A 104 8.71 3.44 -24.16
C PRO A 104 8.97 2.71 -22.84
N TYR A 105 9.57 3.37 -21.85
CA TYR A 105 9.88 2.78 -20.56
C TYR A 105 8.63 2.56 -19.71
N VAL A 106 7.66 3.48 -19.73
CA VAL A 106 6.38 3.25 -19.03
C VAL A 106 5.58 2.12 -19.67
N ASN A 107 5.58 2.02 -21.00
CA ASN A 107 4.96 0.87 -21.68
C ASN A 107 5.65 -0.43 -21.27
N ARG A 108 6.99 -0.45 -21.23
CA ARG A 108 7.77 -1.60 -20.77
C ARG A 108 7.39 -2.02 -19.35
N PHE A 109 7.28 -1.05 -18.44
CA PHE A 109 6.81 -1.28 -17.07
C PHE A 109 5.41 -1.90 -17.05
N LEU A 110 4.47 -1.35 -17.82
CA LEU A 110 3.09 -1.86 -17.91
C LEU A 110 3.00 -3.27 -18.50
N ASP A 111 3.88 -3.61 -19.44
CA ASP A 111 3.92 -4.92 -20.08
C ASP A 111 4.51 -6.02 -19.17
N HIS A 112 5.45 -5.67 -18.29
CA HIS A 112 6.13 -6.65 -17.41
C HIS A 112 5.55 -6.65 -16.00
N VAL A 113 5.44 -5.48 -15.39
CA VAL A 113 5.02 -5.33 -14.00
C VAL A 113 3.49 -5.25 -13.90
N GLY A 114 2.86 -4.52 -14.83
CA GLY A 114 1.39 -4.37 -14.83
C GLY A 114 0.66 -5.70 -15.00
N VAL A 115 1.23 -6.64 -15.76
CA VAL A 115 0.67 -7.98 -15.95
C VAL A 115 0.93 -8.89 -14.74
N MET A 116 2.08 -8.72 -14.09
CA MET A 116 2.48 -9.53 -12.94
C MET A 116 1.74 -9.15 -11.65
N PHE A 117 1.40 -7.87 -11.49
CA PHE A 117 0.73 -7.39 -10.29
C PHE A 117 -0.63 -6.75 -10.63
N LEU A 118 -1.70 -7.50 -10.34
CA LEU A 118 -3.11 -7.17 -10.63
C LEU A 118 -3.62 -5.82 -10.07
N HIS A 119 -2.85 -5.16 -9.20
CA HIS A 119 -3.18 -3.85 -8.65
C HIS A 119 -2.90 -2.65 -9.59
N ILE A 120 -2.16 -2.84 -10.69
CA ILE A 120 -1.86 -1.76 -11.64
C ILE A 120 -2.85 -1.81 -12.79
N ASP A 121 -3.80 -0.87 -12.80
CA ASP A 121 -4.62 -0.63 -13.99
C ASP A 121 -3.78 0.13 -15.03
N ARG A 122 -3.59 -0.51 -16.19
CA ARG A 122 -2.85 0.03 -17.34
C ARG A 122 -3.37 1.40 -17.77
N ARG A 123 -4.68 1.55 -17.91
CA ARG A 123 -5.32 2.79 -18.38
C ARG A 123 -5.19 3.89 -17.34
N LYS A 124 -5.35 3.55 -16.05
CA LYS A 124 -5.20 4.49 -14.95
C LYS A 124 -3.78 5.05 -14.89
N LEU A 125 -2.76 4.19 -14.89
CA LEU A 125 -1.35 4.64 -14.85
C LEU A 125 -0.96 5.43 -16.10
N GLN A 126 -1.45 5.03 -17.27
CA GLN A 126 -1.19 5.75 -18.51
C GLN A 126 -1.85 7.14 -18.52
N GLY A 127 -3.09 7.26 -18.03
CA GLY A 127 -3.75 8.56 -17.86
C GLY A 127 -3.05 9.47 -16.85
N GLU A 128 -2.54 8.90 -15.75
CA GLU A 128 -1.71 9.64 -14.78
C GLU A 128 -0.39 10.12 -15.40
N PHE A 129 0.26 9.29 -16.21
CA PHE A 129 1.46 9.65 -16.96
C PHE A 129 1.18 10.79 -17.94
N ASP A 130 0.11 10.69 -18.72
CA ASP A 130 -0.30 11.74 -19.66
C ASP A 130 -0.60 13.05 -18.91
N SER A 131 -1.39 12.98 -17.83
CA SER A 131 -1.72 14.14 -17.00
C SER A 131 -0.50 14.79 -16.37
N TYR A 132 0.51 14.01 -15.96
CA TYR A 132 1.74 14.54 -15.41
C TYR A 132 2.49 15.38 -16.44
N PHE A 133 2.74 14.84 -17.64
CA PHE A 133 3.47 15.57 -18.68
C PHE A 133 2.69 16.74 -19.27
N ASP A 134 1.35 16.65 -19.35
CA ASP A 134 0.51 17.75 -19.81
C ASP A 134 0.54 18.92 -18.81
N ALA A 135 0.54 18.65 -17.50
CA ALA A 135 0.66 19.67 -16.46
C ALA A 135 2.06 20.34 -16.45
N HIS A 136 3.12 19.60 -16.80
CA HIS A 136 4.50 20.11 -16.79
C HIS A 136 4.90 20.78 -18.11
N ARG A 137 4.13 20.65 -19.19
CA ARG A 137 4.37 21.30 -20.49
C ARG A 137 4.27 22.84 -20.43
N GLY A 138 3.64 23.41 -19.40
CA GLY A 138 3.26 24.83 -19.34
C GLY A 138 3.69 25.63 -18.11
N GLN A 139 4.40 25.04 -17.14
CA GLN A 139 4.80 25.77 -15.92
C GLN A 139 6.32 25.99 -15.84
N PRO A 140 6.80 27.25 -15.85
CA PRO A 140 8.07 27.58 -15.22
C PRO A 140 7.92 27.39 -13.71
N SER A 141 8.94 26.80 -13.09
CA SER A 141 9.03 26.46 -11.67
C SER A 141 8.71 27.64 -10.74
N HIS A 142 7.43 27.88 -10.46
CA HIS A 142 6.99 28.79 -9.41
C HIS A 142 6.58 27.97 -8.19
N THR A 143 7.55 27.83 -7.27
CA THR A 143 7.44 27.86 -5.79
C THR A 143 6.04 27.81 -5.17
N LYS A 144 5.26 26.78 -5.47
CA LYS A 144 4.16 26.33 -4.62
C LYS A 144 4.67 25.13 -3.85
N ALA A 145 4.46 25.12 -2.53
CA ALA A 145 4.79 23.97 -1.70
C ALA A 145 4.20 22.70 -2.34
N PRO A 146 4.98 21.61 -2.49
CA PRO A 146 4.55 20.45 -3.24
C PRO A 146 3.28 19.87 -2.60
N ASN A 147 2.17 19.90 -3.35
CA ASN A 147 0.96 19.22 -2.96
C ASN A 147 1.30 17.72 -2.87
N PRO A 148 0.96 17.03 -1.79
CA PRO A 148 1.17 15.59 -1.67
C PRO A 148 0.63 14.73 -2.81
N ASP A 149 -0.51 15.09 -3.41
CA ASP A 149 -1.05 14.36 -4.55
C ASP A 149 -0.13 14.50 -5.77
N THR A 150 0.42 15.70 -5.98
CA THR A 150 1.40 15.97 -7.04
C THR A 150 2.71 15.26 -6.75
N ALA A 151 3.17 15.27 -5.49
CA ALA A 151 4.38 14.54 -5.07
C ALA A 151 4.22 13.02 -5.28
N PHE A 152 3.04 12.47 -4.98
CA PHE A 152 2.72 11.06 -5.22
C PHE A 152 2.65 10.73 -6.71
N LEU A 153 2.05 11.60 -7.53
CA LEU A 153 2.02 11.45 -8.98
C LEU A 153 3.43 11.44 -9.58
N GLU A 154 4.26 12.42 -9.20
CA GLU A 154 5.68 12.51 -9.57
C GLU A 154 6.45 11.25 -9.18
N PHE A 155 6.29 10.81 -7.94
CA PHE A 155 6.90 9.58 -7.45
C PHE A 155 6.52 8.38 -8.33
N ARG A 156 5.24 8.21 -8.64
CA ARG A 156 4.75 7.09 -9.45
C ARG A 156 5.31 7.11 -10.86
N VAL A 157 5.32 8.28 -11.51
CA VAL A 157 5.87 8.42 -12.86
C VAL A 157 7.37 8.11 -12.87
N TYR A 158 8.14 8.70 -11.96
CA TYR A 158 9.58 8.45 -11.89
C TYR A 158 9.91 6.99 -11.60
N MET A 159 9.21 6.34 -10.68
CA MET A 159 9.42 4.92 -10.40
C MET A 159 9.02 4.03 -11.57
N ALA A 160 7.89 4.29 -12.24
CA ALA A 160 7.46 3.52 -13.40
C ALA A 160 8.47 3.62 -14.56
N VAL A 161 8.96 4.83 -14.85
CA VAL A 161 9.99 5.06 -15.88
C VAL A 161 11.30 4.38 -15.48
N ALA A 162 11.77 4.58 -14.25
CA ALA A 162 13.04 4.00 -13.78
C ALA A 162 13.03 2.47 -13.80
N ILE A 163 11.94 1.84 -13.34
CA ILE A 163 11.78 0.38 -13.41
C ILE A 163 11.69 -0.07 -14.86
N GLY A 164 10.95 0.65 -15.72
CA GLY A 164 10.89 0.38 -17.15
C GLY A 164 12.25 0.42 -17.85
N MET A 165 13.10 1.38 -17.46
CA MET A 165 14.50 1.47 -17.92
C MET A 165 15.31 0.24 -17.49
N LEU A 166 15.21 -0.18 -16.22
CA LEU A 166 15.91 -1.39 -15.73
C LEU A 166 15.43 -2.69 -16.41
N LEU A 167 14.18 -2.73 -16.87
CA LEU A 167 13.61 -3.84 -17.64
C LEU A 167 13.96 -3.80 -19.14
N THR A 168 14.69 -2.77 -19.57
CA THR A 168 15.10 -2.57 -20.97
C THR A 168 16.60 -2.82 -21.10
N PRO A 169 17.04 -3.71 -22.02
CA PRO A 169 18.45 -4.03 -22.22
C PRO A 169 19.15 -2.94 -23.04
N GLU A 170 19.25 -1.72 -22.52
CA GLU A 170 19.87 -0.58 -23.18
C GLU A 170 21.03 -0.02 -22.33
N PRO A 171 22.21 0.23 -22.93
CA PRO A 171 23.36 0.76 -22.19
C PRO A 171 23.06 2.17 -21.66
N GLY A 172 23.35 2.39 -20.37
CA GLY A 172 23.14 3.69 -19.71
C GLY A 172 21.77 3.87 -19.05
N SER A 173 20.81 2.96 -19.29
CA SER A 173 19.48 2.98 -18.66
C SER A 173 19.54 2.90 -17.13
N GLU A 174 20.50 2.16 -16.57
CA GLU A 174 20.71 2.03 -15.12
C GLU A 174 21.09 3.36 -14.46
N LEU A 175 21.90 4.17 -15.13
CA LEU A 175 22.33 5.48 -14.63
C LEU A 175 21.14 6.46 -14.57
N LEU A 176 20.36 6.51 -15.65
CA LEU A 176 19.16 7.35 -15.72
C LEU A 176 18.09 6.90 -14.72
N ALA A 177 17.88 5.58 -14.61
CA ALA A 177 16.98 4.98 -13.63
C ALA A 177 17.39 5.35 -12.20
N THR A 178 18.68 5.35 -11.90
CA THR A 178 19.21 5.75 -10.59
C THR A 178 18.93 7.21 -10.28
N GLY A 179 19.10 8.11 -11.25
CA GLY A 179 18.75 9.53 -11.09
C GLY A 179 17.24 9.75 -10.85
N LEU A 180 16.39 9.02 -11.56
CA LEU A 180 14.94 9.05 -11.37
C LEU A 180 14.51 8.50 -10.02
N HIS A 181 15.05 7.36 -9.62
CA HIS A 181 14.82 6.75 -8.32
C HIS A 181 15.22 7.72 -7.19
N ALA A 182 16.34 8.41 -7.35
CA ALA A 182 16.78 9.42 -6.41
C ALA A 182 15.75 10.55 -6.27
N ALA A 183 15.35 11.13 -7.39
CA ALA A 183 14.34 12.18 -7.42
C ALA A 183 13.02 11.71 -6.81
N ALA A 184 12.57 10.48 -7.09
CA ALA A 184 11.37 9.91 -6.48
C ALA A 184 11.49 9.85 -4.95
N THR A 185 12.62 9.36 -4.42
CA THR A 185 12.82 9.24 -2.97
C THR A 185 12.83 10.58 -2.21
N GLU A 186 13.08 11.70 -2.88
CA GLU A 186 12.94 13.03 -2.28
C GLU A 186 11.47 13.40 -2.00
N ARG A 187 10.52 12.92 -2.81
CA ARG A 187 9.07 13.12 -2.58
C ARG A 187 8.52 12.26 -1.46
N LEU A 188 9.21 11.18 -1.10
CA LEU A 188 8.68 10.15 -0.21
C LEU A 188 8.30 10.70 1.17
N THR A 189 9.07 11.64 1.73
CA THR A 189 8.77 12.23 3.05
C THR A 189 7.42 12.94 3.06
N ILE A 190 7.13 13.73 2.02
CA ILE A 190 5.85 14.45 1.87
C ILE A 190 4.69 13.45 1.75
N ILE A 191 4.88 12.33 1.05
CA ILE A 191 3.84 11.31 0.84
C ILE A 191 3.57 10.53 2.14
N ILE A 192 4.61 10.21 2.90
CA ILE A 192 4.50 9.43 4.15
C ILE A 192 3.76 10.20 5.23
N GLU A 193 3.97 11.52 5.33
CA GLU A 193 3.35 12.39 6.34
C GLU A 193 1.82 12.56 6.15
N GLN A 194 1.28 12.12 5.01
CA GLN A 194 -0.14 12.24 4.65
C GLN A 194 -1.07 11.22 5.31
N VAL A 195 -0.51 10.20 5.97
CA VAL A 195 -1.26 9.08 6.57
C VAL A 195 -2.21 8.38 5.59
N ASN A 196 -1.90 8.37 4.29
CA ASN A 196 -2.66 7.60 3.30
C ASN A 196 -2.05 6.20 3.17
N CYS A 197 -2.79 5.18 3.62
CA CYS A 197 -2.31 3.80 3.66
C CYS A 197 -1.95 3.25 2.26
N VAL A 198 -2.83 3.39 1.28
CA VAL A 198 -2.64 2.86 -0.07
C VAL A 198 -1.45 3.55 -0.77
N LYS A 199 -1.35 4.88 -0.69
CA LYS A 199 -0.22 5.63 -1.29
C LYS A 199 1.12 5.26 -0.67
N THR A 200 1.16 5.14 0.67
CA THR A 200 2.37 4.75 1.40
C THR A 200 2.82 3.35 0.97
N LEU A 201 1.89 2.39 0.92
CA LEU A 201 2.19 1.01 0.54
C LEU A 201 2.61 0.90 -0.93
N HIS A 202 2.00 1.66 -1.85
CA HIS A 202 2.46 1.75 -3.23
C HIS A 202 3.90 2.25 -3.32
N CYS A 203 4.28 3.26 -2.52
CA CYS A 203 5.65 3.75 -2.51
C CYS A 203 6.62 2.66 -2.06
N LEU A 204 6.30 1.95 -0.96
CA LEU A 204 7.14 0.86 -0.46
C LEU A 204 7.24 -0.30 -1.45
N TRP A 205 6.12 -0.66 -2.10
CA TRP A 205 6.08 -1.70 -3.13
C TRP A 205 6.97 -1.33 -4.34
N SER A 206 6.87 -0.11 -4.86
CA SER A 206 7.71 0.32 -5.98
C SER A 206 9.20 0.40 -5.62
N LEU A 207 9.54 0.82 -4.40
CA LEU A 207 10.94 0.83 -3.93
C LEU A 207 11.50 -0.58 -3.81
N ALA A 208 10.74 -1.51 -3.23
CA ALA A 208 11.14 -2.91 -3.13
C ALA A 208 11.31 -3.54 -4.52
N LEU A 209 10.39 -3.27 -5.44
CA LEU A 209 10.51 -3.76 -6.82
C LEU A 209 11.74 -3.18 -7.53
N TYR A 210 12.03 -1.89 -7.35
CA TYR A 210 13.24 -1.28 -7.89
C TYR A 210 14.52 -1.91 -7.30
N SER A 211 14.56 -2.17 -5.99
CA SER A 211 15.74 -2.77 -5.35
C SER A 211 15.99 -4.23 -5.75
N MET A 212 14.97 -4.95 -6.23
CA MET A 212 15.15 -6.27 -6.85
C MET A 212 15.85 -6.20 -8.20
N LEU A 213 15.70 -5.08 -8.92
CA LEU A 213 16.23 -4.90 -10.28
C LEU A 213 17.57 -4.17 -10.30
N SER A 214 17.94 -3.49 -9.21
CA SER A 214 19.16 -2.68 -9.12
C SER A 214 19.71 -2.70 -7.71
N SER A 215 21.02 -2.97 -7.56
CA SER A 215 21.71 -2.96 -6.26
C SER A 215 21.75 -1.58 -5.60
N LEU A 216 21.58 -0.51 -6.37
CA LEU A 216 21.48 0.89 -5.91
C LEU A 216 20.09 1.25 -5.32
N GLY A 217 19.16 0.28 -5.33
CA GLY A 217 17.80 0.44 -4.84
C GLY A 217 17.65 0.38 -3.33
N GLY A 218 18.63 -0.18 -2.62
CA GLY A 218 18.55 -0.45 -1.19
C GLY A 218 18.41 -1.94 -0.89
N SER A 219 18.18 -2.28 0.39
CA SER A 219 17.92 -3.66 0.78
C SER A 219 16.46 -4.03 0.55
N THR A 220 16.22 -4.88 -0.46
CA THR A 220 14.89 -5.43 -0.75
C THR A 220 14.26 -6.07 0.49
N TRP A 221 14.97 -6.97 1.17
CA TRP A 221 14.49 -7.62 2.39
C TRP A 221 13.92 -6.64 3.42
N HIS A 222 14.63 -5.54 3.70
CA HIS A 222 14.19 -4.55 4.67
C HIS A 222 13.00 -3.74 4.17
N LEU A 223 12.97 -3.35 2.89
CA LEU A 223 11.86 -2.61 2.29
C LEU A 223 10.56 -3.43 2.31
N VAL A 224 10.65 -4.72 1.98
CA VAL A 224 9.52 -5.64 1.97
C VAL A 224 9.02 -5.94 3.37
N GLY A 225 9.93 -6.25 4.30
CA GLY A 225 9.58 -6.44 5.71
C GLY A 225 8.91 -5.20 6.33
N LEU A 226 9.34 -3.99 5.95
CA LEU A 226 8.68 -2.76 6.37
C LEU A 226 7.29 -2.61 5.74
N ALA A 227 7.14 -2.91 4.45
CA ALA A 227 5.87 -2.87 3.75
C ALA A 227 4.84 -3.84 4.34
N MET A 228 5.25 -5.07 4.66
CA MET A 228 4.40 -6.08 5.29
C MET A 228 3.99 -5.67 6.70
N LYS A 229 4.92 -5.16 7.52
CA LYS A 229 4.59 -4.59 8.84
C LYS A 229 3.57 -3.45 8.72
N LYS A 230 3.67 -2.61 7.69
CA LYS A 230 2.70 -1.54 7.44
C LYS A 230 1.35 -2.06 6.96
N CYS A 231 1.29 -3.08 6.11
CA CYS A 231 0.04 -3.74 5.75
C CYS A 231 -0.71 -4.27 6.99
N ILE A 232 0.03 -4.87 7.92
CA ILE A 232 -0.54 -5.37 9.17
C ILE A 232 -1.01 -4.22 10.05
N SER A 233 -0.19 -3.18 10.21
CA SER A 233 -0.53 -1.97 10.98
C SER A 233 -1.80 -1.28 10.47
N PHE A 234 -2.01 -1.24 9.16
CA PHE A 234 -3.21 -0.68 8.54
C PHE A 234 -4.39 -1.67 8.49
N ARG A 235 -4.21 -2.89 9.02
CA ARG A 235 -5.20 -3.98 9.02
C ARG A 235 -5.65 -4.43 7.63
N LEU A 236 -4.84 -4.24 6.59
CA LEU A 236 -5.17 -4.66 5.22
C LEU A 236 -5.22 -6.19 5.07
N HIS A 237 -4.63 -6.92 6.01
CA HIS A 237 -4.71 -8.39 6.10
C HIS A 237 -6.09 -8.90 6.53
N ARG A 238 -7.01 -8.01 6.94
CA ARG A 238 -8.37 -8.34 7.33
C ARG A 238 -9.34 -7.92 6.24
N GLU A 239 -10.32 -8.79 6.00
CA GLU A 239 -11.48 -8.43 5.19
C GLU A 239 -12.36 -7.44 5.99
N PRO A 240 -12.68 -6.25 5.45
CA PRO A 240 -13.54 -5.30 6.13
C PRO A 240 -14.95 -5.87 6.33
N TYR A 241 -15.59 -5.50 7.45
CA TYR A 241 -16.95 -5.92 7.71
C TYR A 241 -17.90 -5.39 6.61
N PRO A 242 -18.94 -6.16 6.23
CA PRO A 242 -19.87 -5.79 5.17
C PRO A 242 -20.60 -4.45 5.42
N ASP A 243 -20.68 -4.00 6.68
CA ASP A 243 -21.29 -2.71 7.07
C ASP A 243 -20.30 -1.52 7.06
N SER A 244 -19.11 -1.68 6.49
CA SER A 244 -18.15 -0.56 6.39
C SER A 244 -18.58 0.43 5.30
N ASP A 245 -18.60 1.72 5.62
CA ASP A 245 -18.88 2.84 4.70
C ASP A 245 -17.77 3.07 3.65
N THR A 246 -16.97 2.04 3.37
CA THR A 246 -15.83 2.09 2.46
C THR A 246 -16.28 1.69 1.06
N SER A 247 -15.99 2.53 0.08
CA SER A 247 -16.34 2.23 -1.31
C SER A 247 -15.69 0.92 -1.80
N GLN A 248 -16.38 0.20 -2.68
CA GLN A 248 -15.86 -1.04 -3.25
C GLN A 248 -14.52 -0.84 -3.98
N GLU A 249 -14.32 0.33 -4.60
CA GLU A 249 -13.07 0.69 -5.28
C GLU A 249 -11.89 0.81 -4.30
N GLU A 250 -12.10 1.44 -3.14
CA GLU A 250 -11.09 1.56 -2.09
C GLU A 250 -10.77 0.19 -1.48
N LEU A 251 -11.79 -0.64 -1.23
CA LEU A 251 -11.60 -2.03 -0.77
C LEU A 251 -10.77 -2.84 -1.76
N ASN A 252 -11.10 -2.76 -3.05
CA ASN A 252 -10.35 -3.45 -4.10
C ASN A 252 -8.90 -2.95 -4.14
N SER A 253 -8.67 -1.64 -4.06
CA SER A 253 -7.32 -1.05 -4.05
C SER A 253 -6.47 -1.58 -2.89
N ARG A 254 -7.07 -1.65 -1.68
CA ARG A 254 -6.43 -2.21 -0.48
C ARG A 254 -6.09 -3.70 -0.63
N ARG A 255 -7.05 -4.51 -1.11
CA ARG A 255 -6.81 -5.94 -1.35
C ARG A 255 -5.68 -6.13 -2.37
N SER A 256 -5.72 -5.39 -3.47
CA SER A 256 -4.76 -5.55 -4.56
C SER A 256 -3.33 -5.19 -4.14
N ILE A 257 -3.12 -4.08 -3.40
CA ILE A 257 -1.77 -3.72 -2.91
C ILE A 257 -1.26 -4.70 -1.85
N PHE A 258 -2.13 -5.21 -0.98
CA PHE A 258 -1.77 -6.24 0.00
C PHE A 258 -1.25 -7.51 -0.70
N TRP A 259 -2.00 -8.02 -1.68
CA TRP A 259 -1.60 -9.21 -2.42
C TRP A 259 -0.33 -8.99 -3.24
N ALA A 260 -0.15 -7.80 -3.83
CA ALA A 260 1.07 -7.47 -4.56
C ALA A 260 2.31 -7.51 -3.66
N LEU A 261 2.21 -6.93 -2.46
CA LEU A 261 3.29 -6.97 -1.46
C LEU A 261 3.52 -8.37 -0.90
N TYR A 262 2.46 -9.15 -0.66
CA TYR A 262 2.57 -10.53 -0.21
C TYR A 262 3.29 -11.41 -1.25
N VAL A 263 2.95 -11.28 -2.53
CA VAL A 263 3.67 -12.01 -3.60
C VAL A 263 5.15 -11.64 -3.59
N LEU A 264 5.48 -10.36 -3.45
CA LEU A 264 6.85 -9.88 -3.44
C LEU A 264 7.63 -10.38 -2.20
N ASP A 265 7.00 -10.42 -1.03
CA ASP A 265 7.54 -11.06 0.20
C ASP A 265 7.87 -12.53 -0.03
N ARG A 266 6.97 -13.28 -0.64
CA ARG A 266 7.19 -14.70 -0.98
C ARG A 266 8.25 -14.94 -2.06
N TRP A 267 8.67 -13.91 -2.80
CA TRP A 267 9.76 -14.01 -3.77
C TRP A 267 11.14 -13.74 -3.15
N VAL A 268 11.15 -13.03 -2.02
CA VAL A 268 12.36 -12.60 -1.33
C VAL A 268 12.73 -13.56 -0.20
N ASP A 269 11.75 -14.25 0.39
CA ASP A 269 11.88 -15.40 1.29
C ASP A 269 12.41 -16.68 0.59
#